data_AF-A0A1F4YDS9-F1
#
_entry.id   AF-A0A1F4YDS9-F1
#
_cell.length_a   1.000
_cell.length_b   1.000
_cell.length_c   1.000
_cell.angle_alpha   90.00
_cell.angle_beta   90.00
_cell.angle_gamma   90.00
#
_symmetry.space_group_name_H-M   'P 1'
#
loop_
_entity.id
_entity.type
_entity.pdbx_description
1 polymer ?
#
loop_
_entity_poly.entity_id
_entity_poly.type
_entity_poly.pdbx_seq_one_letter_code
_entity_poly.pdbx_strand_id
1 'polypeptide(L)'
;MAPLELKLGLHDPVVRNVAGIDARGRVALSKGDAPEFPGFNESLKNRFGVVLRFNPDSLETYTKRLKQPLIELADKLGYGIMIAERDYPLHITIMEGIYEGTDSQKRDDLFASVAQDQTLAELAIHLVGLKICANALLIDKGNVLLTAINIPSEVGNARESLKQYYDAHGLKPAVIKNLLHSSVARITSYPEDADKTSLLREYHKKLLSLRRDILHHPLELKVDQVSRMGTYSLLTD
;
A
#
# COMPACT_ATOMS: atom_id res chain seq x y z
N MET A 1 7.17 15.75 -22.39
CA MET A 1 7.87 14.81 -21.48
C MET A 1 7.35 13.42 -21.76
N ALA A 2 8.24 12.46 -22.03
CA ALA A 2 7.84 11.08 -22.27
C ALA A 2 7.13 10.50 -21.03
N PRO A 3 6.03 9.74 -21.19
CA PRO A 3 5.38 9.02 -20.09
C PRO A 3 6.35 8.09 -19.34
N LEU A 4 6.02 7.74 -18.09
CA LEU A 4 6.78 6.81 -17.24
C LEU A 4 7.14 5.51 -18.00
N GLU A 5 6.22 5.11 -18.88
CA GLU A 5 6.29 3.97 -19.79
C GLU A 5 7.52 3.95 -20.72
N LEU A 6 7.97 5.10 -21.20
CA LEU A 6 9.04 5.21 -22.19
C LEU A 6 10.45 5.13 -21.57
N LYS A 7 10.59 5.40 -20.27
CA LYS A 7 11.88 5.33 -19.55
C LYS A 7 12.14 3.97 -18.88
N LEU A 8 11.11 3.15 -18.70
CA LEU A 8 11.18 1.94 -17.86
C LEU A 8 10.98 0.62 -18.62
N GLY A 9 10.77 0.67 -19.93
CA GLY A 9 10.59 -0.52 -20.77
C GLY A 9 9.22 -1.17 -20.60
N LEU A 10 8.28 -0.82 -21.49
CA LEU A 10 6.90 -1.33 -21.52
C LEU A 10 6.74 -2.87 -21.59
N HIS A 11 7.81 -3.63 -21.80
CA HIS A 11 7.78 -5.09 -21.80
C HIS A 11 7.69 -5.66 -20.38
N ASP A 12 8.16 -4.91 -19.37
CA ASP A 12 8.13 -5.32 -17.97
C ASP A 12 6.68 -5.37 -17.43
N PRO A 13 6.21 -6.52 -16.90
CA PRO A 13 4.86 -6.67 -16.33
C PRO A 13 4.56 -5.77 -15.12
N VAL A 14 5.56 -5.46 -14.28
CA VAL A 14 5.42 -4.57 -13.13
C VAL A 14 5.20 -3.15 -13.62
N VAL A 15 6.03 -2.68 -14.55
CA VAL A 15 5.90 -1.33 -15.14
C VAL A 15 4.53 -1.15 -15.77
N ARG A 16 4.06 -2.13 -16.55
CA ARG A 16 2.72 -2.09 -17.17
C ARG A 16 1.59 -2.03 -16.14
N ASN A 17 1.66 -2.85 -15.10
CA ASN A 17 0.63 -2.87 -14.05
C ASN A 17 0.56 -1.51 -13.33
N VAL A 18 1.72 -0.99 -12.92
CA VAL A 18 1.87 0.30 -12.23
C VAL A 18 1.38 1.47 -13.10
N ALA A 19 1.78 1.52 -14.37
CA ALA A 19 1.32 2.54 -15.31
C ALA A 19 -0.20 2.48 -15.53
N GLY A 20 -0.75 1.26 -15.64
CA GLY A 20 -2.19 1.06 -15.82
C GLY A 20 -3.03 1.54 -14.63
N ILE A 21 -2.58 1.27 -13.39
CA ILE A 21 -3.23 1.77 -12.17
C ILE A 21 -3.25 3.30 -12.18
N ASP A 22 -2.09 3.92 -12.36
CA ASP A 22 -1.95 5.38 -12.34
C ASP A 22 -2.79 6.06 -13.45
N ALA A 23 -2.74 5.54 -14.67
CA ALA A 23 -3.49 6.09 -15.79
C ALA A 23 -5.00 6.07 -15.51
N ARG A 24 -5.53 4.94 -15.01
CA ARG A 24 -6.95 4.84 -14.65
C ARG A 24 -7.34 5.79 -13.52
N GLY A 25 -6.52 5.89 -12.47
CA GLY A 25 -6.80 6.79 -11.36
C GLY A 25 -6.78 8.26 -11.77
N ARG A 26 -5.83 8.67 -12.62
CA ARG A 26 -5.79 10.05 -13.17
C ARG A 26 -7.02 10.38 -14.01
N VAL A 27 -7.47 9.44 -14.84
CA VAL A 27 -8.72 9.61 -15.60
C VAL A 27 -9.92 9.74 -14.66
N ALA A 28 -9.99 8.91 -13.61
CA ALA A 28 -11.07 8.97 -12.62
C ALA A 28 -11.11 10.33 -11.91
N LEU A 29 -9.96 10.84 -11.44
CA LEU A 29 -9.86 12.18 -10.85
C LEU A 29 -10.35 13.28 -11.81
N SER A 30 -9.96 13.22 -13.08
CA SER A 30 -10.37 14.22 -14.08
C SER A 30 -11.88 14.26 -14.36
N LYS A 31 -12.57 13.15 -14.10
CA LYS A 31 -14.03 12.99 -14.27
C LYS A 31 -14.80 13.22 -12.96
N GLY A 32 -14.13 13.55 -11.86
CA GLY A 32 -14.76 13.64 -10.54
C GLY A 32 -15.06 12.29 -9.87
N ASP A 33 -14.63 11.17 -10.47
CA ASP A 33 -14.84 9.80 -9.97
C ASP A 33 -13.79 9.43 -8.91
N ALA A 34 -13.81 10.17 -7.81
CA ALA A 34 -13.04 9.89 -6.60
C ALA A 34 -14.04 9.71 -5.46
N PRO A 35 -14.54 8.49 -5.20
CA PRO A 35 -15.42 8.26 -4.07
C PRO A 35 -14.66 8.45 -2.76
N GLU A 36 -15.39 8.90 -1.74
CA GLU A 36 -14.90 8.90 -0.37
C GLU A 36 -14.57 7.48 0.07
N PHE A 37 -13.52 7.33 0.87
CA PHE A 37 -13.12 6.06 1.42
C PHE A 37 -14.15 5.63 2.47
N PRO A 38 -14.90 4.53 2.24
CA PRO A 38 -16.01 4.14 3.11
C PRO A 38 -15.55 3.47 4.41
N GLY A 39 -14.24 3.47 4.70
CA GLY A 39 -13.63 2.68 5.77
C GLY A 39 -13.15 1.31 5.32
N PHE A 40 -12.51 0.59 6.24
CA PHE A 40 -11.97 -0.75 5.99
C PHE A 40 -13.10 -1.78 5.98
N ASN A 41 -13.13 -2.60 4.93
CA ASN A 41 -14.18 -3.59 4.74
C ASN A 41 -14.04 -4.74 5.76
N GLU A 42 -15.15 -5.16 6.36
CA GLU A 42 -15.23 -6.27 7.32
C GLU A 42 -14.64 -7.60 6.82
N SER A 43 -14.64 -7.83 5.50
CA SER A 43 -13.96 -8.99 4.90
C SER A 43 -12.46 -9.05 5.18
N LEU A 44 -11.83 -7.94 5.55
CA LEU A 44 -10.43 -7.90 5.99
C LEU A 44 -10.22 -8.61 7.34
N LYS A 45 -11.28 -8.80 8.15
CA LYS A 45 -11.20 -9.61 9.38
C LYS A 45 -10.86 -11.07 9.08
N ASN A 46 -11.14 -11.55 7.86
CA ASN A 46 -10.81 -12.89 7.41
C ASN A 46 -9.44 -12.96 6.72
N ARG A 47 -8.57 -11.96 6.90
CA ARG A 47 -7.24 -11.92 6.29
C ARG A 47 -6.14 -11.88 7.34
N PHE A 48 -5.12 -12.68 7.12
CA PHE A 48 -3.89 -12.71 7.90
C PHE A 48 -2.72 -12.28 7.02
N GLY A 49 -2.05 -11.18 7.38
CA GLY A 49 -1.01 -10.56 6.59
C GLY A 49 0.39 -10.85 7.13
N VAL A 50 1.34 -11.08 6.21
CA VAL A 50 2.76 -10.81 6.46
C VAL A 50 3.09 -9.47 5.83
N VAL A 51 3.48 -8.51 6.65
CA VAL A 51 3.72 -7.12 6.25
C VAL A 51 5.09 -6.64 6.71
N LEU A 52 5.69 -5.76 5.92
CA LEU A 52 6.93 -5.05 6.27
C LEU A 52 6.59 -3.74 6.96
N ARG A 53 7.28 -3.41 8.05
CA ARG A 53 7.29 -2.08 8.65
C ARG A 53 8.71 -1.51 8.64
N PHE A 54 8.80 -0.19 8.67
CA PHE A 54 10.03 0.53 8.35
C PHE A 54 10.65 1.19 9.57
N ASN A 55 11.97 1.43 9.49
CA ASN A 55 12.70 2.02 10.61
C ASN A 55 12.38 3.51 10.77
N PRO A 56 12.64 4.10 11.95
CA PRO A 56 12.33 5.50 12.22
C PRO A 56 12.91 6.50 11.20
N ASP A 57 14.16 6.31 10.76
CA ASP A 57 14.81 7.21 9.79
C ASP A 57 14.09 7.25 8.43
N SER A 58 13.63 6.08 7.95
CA SER A 58 12.82 5.99 6.75
C SER A 58 11.45 6.64 6.94
N LEU A 59 10.84 6.48 8.12
CA LEU A 59 9.54 7.09 8.45
C LEU A 59 9.63 8.62 8.57
N GLU A 60 10.72 9.16 9.11
CA GLU A 60 10.98 10.60 9.14
C GLU A 60 11.09 11.18 7.72
N THR A 61 11.86 10.51 6.86
CA THR A 61 12.02 10.91 5.47
C THR A 61 10.71 10.85 4.70
N TYR A 62 9.93 9.76 4.86
CA TYR A 62 8.58 9.65 4.32
C TYR A 62 7.67 10.77 4.82
N THR A 63 7.74 11.07 6.13
CA THR A 63 6.91 12.09 6.76
C THR A 63 7.15 13.45 6.12
N LYS A 64 8.41 13.87 6.04
CA LYS A 64 8.81 15.16 5.49
C LYS A 64 8.47 15.30 4.00
N ARG A 65 8.71 14.25 3.21
CA ARG A 65 8.66 14.33 1.75
C ARG A 65 7.31 14.01 1.15
N LEU A 66 6.45 13.27 1.87
CA LEU A 66 5.19 12.79 1.32
C LEU A 66 4.01 12.99 2.28
N LYS A 67 4.10 12.49 3.52
CA LYS A 67 2.98 12.56 4.48
C LYS A 67 2.55 14.00 4.73
N GLN A 68 3.48 14.86 5.14
CA GLN A 68 3.18 16.24 5.51
C GLN A 68 2.67 17.06 4.30
N PRO A 69 3.28 16.98 3.11
CA PRO A 69 2.72 17.60 1.91
C PRO A 69 1.30 17.14 1.52
N LEU A 70 0.93 15.89 1.82
CA LEU A 70 -0.42 15.37 1.59
C LEU A 70 -1.42 15.92 2.61
N ILE A 71 -1.03 16.03 3.89
CA ILE A 71 -1.84 16.65 4.95
C ILE A 71 -2.11 18.11 4.61
N GLU A 72 -1.07 18.89 4.31
CA GLU A 72 -1.19 20.30 3.95
C GLU A 72 -2.08 20.52 2.72
N LEU A 73 -2.01 19.61 1.75
CA LEU A 73 -2.88 19.64 0.57
C LEU A 73 -4.34 19.37 0.95
N ALA A 74 -4.60 18.37 1.80
CA ALA A 74 -5.94 18.06 2.27
C ALA A 74 -6.54 19.23 3.05
N ASP A 75 -5.78 19.80 4.00
CA ASP A 75 -6.19 20.95 4.80
C ASP A 75 -6.51 22.16 3.92
N LYS A 76 -5.66 22.46 2.94
CA LYS A 76 -5.88 23.54 1.98
C LYS A 76 -7.17 23.35 1.17
N LEU A 77 -7.48 22.12 0.79
CA LEU A 77 -8.65 21.78 -0.02
C LEU A 77 -9.91 21.50 0.83
N GLY A 78 -9.80 21.50 2.15
CA GLY A 78 -10.89 21.16 3.07
C GLY A 78 -11.30 19.69 3.03
N TYR A 79 -10.38 18.78 2.65
CA TYR A 79 -10.66 17.35 2.55
C TYR A 79 -10.49 16.64 3.89
N GLY A 80 -11.39 15.69 4.16
CA GLY A 80 -11.05 14.58 5.05
C GLY A 80 -10.04 13.68 4.36
N ILE A 81 -8.96 13.33 5.07
CA ILE A 81 -7.96 12.37 4.60
C ILE A 81 -7.69 11.36 5.71
N MET A 82 -7.45 10.12 5.33
CA MET A 82 -6.80 9.10 6.17
C MET A 82 -5.40 8.83 5.62
N ILE A 83 -4.38 8.84 6.45
CA ILE A 83 -2.97 8.84 6.05
C ILE A 83 -2.12 7.90 6.90
N ALA A 84 -1.18 7.21 6.25
CA ALA A 84 -0.26 6.32 6.94
C ALA A 84 0.67 7.09 7.91
N GLU A 85 1.09 6.43 8.98
CA GLU A 85 1.79 6.99 10.15
C GLU A 85 1.01 8.06 10.94
N ARG A 86 -0.28 8.25 10.66
CA ARG A 86 -1.18 9.04 11.52
C ARG A 86 -2.38 8.20 11.96
N ASP A 87 -3.01 7.53 11.00
CA ASP A 87 -4.26 6.80 11.24
C ASP A 87 -4.10 5.27 11.11
N TYR A 88 -2.97 4.81 10.56
CA TYR A 88 -2.55 3.40 10.45
C TYR A 88 -1.05 3.35 10.14
N PRO A 89 -0.32 2.27 10.45
CA PRO A 89 1.11 2.18 10.16
C PRO A 89 1.40 2.13 8.65
N LEU A 90 2.48 2.78 8.22
CA LEU A 90 3.05 2.59 6.89
C LEU A 90 3.63 1.18 6.80
N HIS A 91 3.05 0.38 5.90
CA HIS A 91 3.44 -0.99 5.70
C HIS A 91 3.37 -1.40 4.24
N ILE A 92 4.12 -2.45 3.89
CA ILE A 92 4.00 -3.13 2.59
C ILE A 92 3.57 -4.57 2.84
N THR A 93 2.48 -4.98 2.22
CA THR A 93 2.02 -6.37 2.29
C THR A 93 2.84 -7.26 1.37
N ILE A 94 3.46 -8.29 1.95
CA ILE A 94 4.17 -9.33 1.20
C ILE A 94 3.17 -10.36 0.69
N MET A 95 2.34 -10.90 1.60
CA MET A 95 1.30 -11.88 1.28
C MET A 95 0.17 -11.78 2.31
N GLU A 96 -1.07 -12.05 1.87
CA GLU A 96 -2.19 -12.33 2.77
C GLU A 96 -2.66 -13.77 2.59
N GLY A 97 -3.07 -14.40 3.70
CA GLY A 97 -3.84 -15.64 3.73
C GLY A 97 -5.29 -15.33 4.06
N ILE A 98 -6.23 -15.90 3.32
CA ILE A 98 -7.66 -15.70 3.49
C ILE A 98 -8.25 -16.94 4.15
N TYR A 99 -8.94 -16.73 5.27
CA TYR A 99 -9.82 -17.75 5.84
C TYR A 99 -11.16 -17.75 5.08
N GLU A 100 -11.48 -18.86 4.41
CA GLU A 100 -12.71 -18.99 3.61
C GLU A 100 -13.92 -19.50 4.41
N GLY A 101 -13.74 -19.85 5.69
CA GLY A 101 -14.82 -20.28 6.57
C GLY A 101 -15.65 -19.12 7.13
N THR A 102 -16.76 -19.46 7.78
CA THR A 102 -17.68 -18.49 8.42
C THR A 102 -17.59 -18.45 9.94
N ASP A 103 -16.87 -19.39 10.55
CA ASP A 103 -16.72 -19.51 12.00
C ASP A 103 -15.60 -18.60 12.51
N SER A 104 -15.97 -17.54 13.22
CA SER A 104 -15.01 -16.54 13.72
C SER A 104 -14.08 -17.11 14.78
N GLN A 105 -14.55 -18.03 15.64
CA GLN A 105 -13.69 -18.62 16.67
C GLN A 105 -12.60 -19.48 16.02
N LYS A 106 -12.97 -20.32 15.05
CA LYS A 106 -11.98 -21.13 14.31
C LYS A 106 -10.98 -20.28 13.55
N ARG A 107 -11.44 -19.18 12.95
CA ARG A 107 -10.56 -18.21 12.31
C ARG A 107 -9.55 -17.65 13.31
N ASP A 108 -10.04 -17.18 14.46
CA ASP A 108 -9.21 -16.50 15.46
C ASP A 108 -8.19 -17.48 16.08
N ASP A 109 -8.61 -18.72 16.35
CA ASP A 109 -7.72 -19.81 16.80
C ASP A 109 -6.65 -20.13 15.76
N LEU A 110 -7.02 -20.19 14.47
CA LEU A 110 -6.08 -20.42 13.37
C LEU A 110 -5.09 -19.26 13.24
N PHE A 111 -5.56 -18.02 13.30
CA PHE A 111 -4.69 -16.83 13.21
C PHE A 111 -3.74 -16.75 14.40
N ALA A 112 -4.20 -17.07 15.61
CA ALA A 112 -3.34 -17.13 16.79
C ALA A 112 -2.25 -18.21 16.65
N SER A 113 -2.62 -19.40 16.17
CA SER A 113 -1.68 -20.49 15.89
C SER A 113 -0.62 -20.09 14.86
N VAL A 114 -1.05 -19.57 13.71
CA VAL A 114 -0.16 -19.15 12.62
C VAL A 114 0.74 -17.97 13.02
N ALA A 115 0.25 -17.02 13.83
CA ALA A 115 1.06 -15.91 14.32
C ALA A 115 2.22 -16.36 15.22
N GLN A 116 2.05 -17.47 15.95
CA GLN A 116 3.06 -18.03 16.84
C GLN A 116 3.94 -19.08 16.16
N ASP A 117 3.64 -19.48 14.92
CA ASP A 117 4.41 -20.47 14.18
C ASP A 117 5.81 -19.93 13.83
N GLN A 118 6.83 -20.63 14.32
CA GLN A 118 8.23 -20.30 14.09
C GLN A 118 8.64 -20.49 12.63
N THR A 119 8.08 -21.49 11.94
CA THR A 119 8.31 -21.74 10.52
C THR A 119 7.92 -20.50 9.72
N LEU A 120 6.73 -19.94 9.97
CA LEU A 120 6.28 -18.73 9.30
C LEU A 120 7.21 -17.53 9.57
N ALA A 121 7.71 -17.40 10.81
CA ALA A 121 8.64 -16.33 11.16
C ALA A 121 9.90 -16.37 10.28
N GLU A 122 10.46 -17.56 10.09
CA GLU A 122 11.70 -17.79 9.36
C GLU A 122 11.56 -17.54 7.85
N LEU A 123 10.36 -17.77 7.28
CA LEU A 123 10.13 -17.57 5.84
C LEU A 123 10.33 -16.12 5.37
N ALA A 124 10.20 -15.14 6.26
CA ALA A 124 10.25 -13.72 5.90
C ALA A 124 11.29 -12.92 6.72
N ILE A 125 11.96 -13.51 7.71
CA ILE A 125 12.91 -12.79 8.57
C ILE A 125 14.08 -12.19 7.80
N HIS A 126 14.50 -12.83 6.71
CA HIS A 126 15.57 -12.36 5.84
C HIS A 126 15.24 -11.04 5.11
N LEU A 127 13.98 -10.59 5.15
CA LEU A 127 13.58 -9.28 4.63
C LEU A 127 13.91 -8.13 5.61
N VAL A 128 14.20 -8.41 6.88
CA VAL A 128 14.64 -7.39 7.83
C VAL A 128 15.97 -6.80 7.38
N GLY A 129 16.06 -5.47 7.39
CA GLY A 129 17.22 -4.71 6.90
C GLY A 129 17.23 -4.47 5.39
N LEU A 130 16.37 -5.14 4.61
CA LEU A 130 16.23 -4.89 3.17
C LEU A 130 15.82 -3.44 2.92
N LYS A 131 16.42 -2.82 1.90
CA LYS A 131 16.04 -1.47 1.45
C LYS A 131 15.09 -1.58 0.28
N ILE A 132 13.89 -1.03 0.43
CA ILE A 132 12.90 -0.93 -0.63
C ILE A 132 12.96 0.48 -1.21
N CYS A 133 13.29 0.56 -2.50
CA CYS A 133 13.32 1.82 -3.24
C CYS A 133 11.94 2.12 -3.81
N ALA A 134 11.14 2.89 -3.09
CA ALA A 134 9.83 3.33 -3.55
C ALA A 134 9.98 4.55 -4.46
N ASN A 135 9.90 4.31 -5.76
CA ASN A 135 10.21 5.26 -6.83
C ASN A 135 8.98 5.66 -7.66
N ALA A 136 7.77 5.27 -7.25
CA ALA A 136 6.54 5.64 -7.94
C ALA A 136 5.43 6.02 -6.96
N LEU A 137 4.86 7.20 -7.16
CA LEU A 137 3.63 7.63 -6.48
C LEU A 137 2.46 7.47 -7.46
N LEU A 138 1.54 6.56 -7.17
CA LEU A 138 0.40 6.23 -8.03
C LEU A 138 -0.86 6.87 -7.50
N ILE A 139 -1.70 7.30 -8.45
CA ILE A 139 -3.06 7.74 -8.17
C ILE A 139 -3.99 6.58 -8.51
N ASP A 140 -4.81 6.15 -7.55
CA ASP A 140 -5.85 5.14 -7.75
C ASP A 140 -7.19 5.70 -7.24
N LYS A 141 -7.85 6.49 -8.09
CA LYS A 141 -9.03 7.29 -7.74
C LYS A 141 -8.71 8.23 -6.56
N GLY A 142 -9.42 8.10 -5.43
CA GLY A 142 -9.16 8.83 -4.18
C GLY A 142 -8.00 8.31 -3.33
N ASN A 143 -7.36 7.21 -3.75
CA ASN A 143 -6.22 6.62 -3.03
C ASN A 143 -4.89 7.06 -3.63
N VAL A 144 -3.88 7.17 -2.78
CA VAL A 144 -2.49 7.40 -3.17
C VAL A 144 -1.67 6.20 -2.72
N LEU A 145 -0.91 5.63 -3.66
CA LEU A 145 -0.05 4.47 -3.41
C LEU A 145 1.42 4.86 -3.60
N LEU A 146 2.26 4.50 -2.64
CA LEU A 146 3.71 4.58 -2.77
C LEU A 146 4.24 3.19 -3.16
N THR A 147 4.89 3.09 -4.31
CA THR A 147 5.17 1.81 -4.98
C THR A 147 6.64 1.72 -5.40
N ALA A 148 7.21 0.53 -5.27
CA ALA A 148 8.49 0.17 -5.86
C ALA A 148 8.27 -0.52 -7.21
N ILE A 149 8.89 0.00 -8.27
CA ILE A 149 8.85 -0.60 -9.61
C ILE A 149 9.82 -1.79 -9.69
N ASN A 150 10.99 -1.67 -9.05
CA ASN A 150 11.96 -2.75 -8.96
C ASN A 150 11.68 -3.55 -7.68
N ILE A 151 10.99 -4.68 -7.83
CA ILE A 151 10.68 -5.57 -6.70
C ILE A 151 11.93 -6.44 -6.44
N PRO A 152 12.54 -6.38 -5.23
CA PRO A 152 13.68 -7.24 -4.90
C PRO A 152 13.33 -8.72 -5.01
N SER A 153 14.27 -9.55 -5.46
CA SER A 153 14.04 -10.99 -5.66
C SER A 153 13.71 -11.71 -4.35
N GLU A 154 14.26 -11.24 -3.23
CA GLU A 154 13.98 -11.70 -1.87
C GLU A 154 12.49 -11.62 -1.55
N VAL A 155 11.82 -10.54 -1.99
CA VAL A 155 10.37 -10.39 -1.82
C VAL A 155 9.60 -11.42 -2.66
N GLY A 156 10.06 -11.70 -3.88
CA GLY A 156 9.49 -12.74 -4.74
C GLY A 156 9.60 -14.13 -4.12
N ASN A 157 10.78 -14.46 -3.58
CA ASN A 157 11.03 -15.74 -2.91
C ASN A 157 10.16 -15.89 -1.66
N ALA A 158 10.11 -14.85 -0.81
CA ALA A 158 9.25 -14.85 0.38
C ALA A 158 7.77 -15.06 0.00
N ARG A 159 7.28 -14.41 -1.07
CA ARG A 159 5.91 -14.61 -1.56
C ARG A 159 5.60 -16.06 -1.91
N GLU A 160 6.48 -16.74 -2.62
CA GLU A 160 6.23 -18.13 -3.00
C GLU A 160 6.26 -19.07 -1.79
N SER A 161 7.22 -18.88 -0.86
CA SER A 161 7.27 -19.66 0.37
C SER A 161 6.03 -19.43 1.26
N LEU A 162 5.61 -18.18 1.43
CA LEU A 162 4.41 -17.82 2.21
C LEU A 162 3.14 -18.39 1.60
N LYS A 163 3.04 -18.39 0.27
CA LYS A 163 1.91 -19.00 -0.45
C LYS A 163 1.80 -20.50 -0.12
N GLN A 164 2.89 -21.24 -0.24
CA GLN A 164 2.93 -22.68 0.06
C GLN A 164 2.61 -22.95 1.54
N TYR A 165 3.13 -22.12 2.44
CA TYR A 165 2.82 -22.21 3.85
C TYR A 165 1.31 -22.00 4.10
N TYR A 166 0.70 -20.94 3.56
CA TYR A 166 -0.73 -20.69 3.75
C TYR A 166 -1.60 -21.81 3.19
N ASP A 167 -1.31 -22.30 1.97
CA ASP A 167 -2.02 -23.44 1.39
C ASP A 167 -1.97 -24.67 2.31
N ALA A 168 -0.82 -24.96 2.93
CA ALA A 168 -0.65 -26.08 3.85
C ALA A 168 -1.35 -25.91 5.22
N HIS A 169 -1.63 -24.66 5.62
CA HIS A 169 -2.19 -24.32 6.93
C HIS A 169 -3.65 -23.84 6.85
N GLY A 170 -4.37 -24.19 5.77
CA GLY A 170 -5.81 -23.93 5.65
C GLY A 170 -6.18 -22.47 5.38
N LEU A 171 -5.23 -21.68 4.84
CA LEU A 171 -5.47 -20.31 4.39
C LEU A 171 -5.30 -20.24 2.88
N LYS A 172 -6.24 -19.60 2.19
CA LYS A 172 -6.13 -19.36 0.76
C LYS A 172 -5.21 -18.16 0.48
N PRO A 173 -4.09 -18.32 -0.25
CA PRO A 173 -3.20 -17.21 -0.55
C PRO A 173 -3.87 -16.15 -1.44
N ALA A 174 -3.84 -14.89 -1.01
CA ALA A 174 -4.22 -13.74 -1.81
C ALA A 174 -3.04 -13.29 -2.66
N VAL A 175 -2.87 -13.88 -3.85
CA VAL A 175 -1.68 -13.66 -4.68
C VAL A 175 -1.56 -12.19 -5.12
N ILE A 176 -0.52 -11.51 -4.64
CA ILE A 176 -0.16 -10.15 -5.06
C ILE A 176 0.83 -10.24 -6.23
N LYS A 177 0.34 -10.06 -7.46
CA LYS A 177 1.18 -10.09 -8.67
C LYS A 177 1.67 -8.71 -9.05
N ASN A 178 2.95 -8.60 -9.38
CA ASN A 178 3.55 -7.45 -10.07
C ASN A 178 3.27 -6.09 -9.39
N LEU A 179 3.25 -6.08 -8.05
CA LEU A 179 3.04 -4.88 -7.26
C LEU A 179 3.72 -5.01 -5.90
N LEU A 180 4.42 -3.96 -5.48
CA LEU A 180 4.97 -3.81 -4.13
C LEU A 180 4.69 -2.38 -3.68
N HIS A 181 3.69 -2.19 -2.83
CA HIS A 181 3.17 -0.87 -2.53
C HIS A 181 2.69 -0.73 -1.09
N SER A 182 2.65 0.52 -0.64
CA SER A 182 1.91 0.98 0.54
C SER A 182 0.77 1.89 0.08
N SER A 183 -0.43 1.67 0.62
CA SER A 183 -1.44 2.74 0.63
C SER A 183 -0.94 3.83 1.59
N VAL A 184 -0.78 5.06 1.11
CA VAL A 184 -0.25 6.15 1.93
C VAL A 184 -1.30 7.19 2.29
N ALA A 185 -2.32 7.37 1.47
CA ALA A 185 -3.41 8.29 1.72
C ALA A 185 -4.71 7.86 1.05
N ARG A 186 -5.84 8.22 1.66
CA ARG A 186 -7.20 7.97 1.17
C ARG A 186 -8.07 9.19 1.50
N ILE A 187 -8.83 9.71 0.55
CA ILE A 187 -9.78 10.79 0.81
C ILE A 187 -10.99 10.20 1.55
N THR A 188 -11.35 10.74 2.71
CA THR A 188 -12.48 10.26 3.53
C THR A 188 -13.70 11.15 3.47
N SER A 189 -13.56 12.43 3.13
CA SER A 189 -14.69 13.33 2.92
C SER A 189 -14.34 14.51 2.01
N TYR A 190 -15.36 15.07 1.36
CA TYR A 190 -15.30 16.33 0.64
C TYR A 190 -16.10 17.42 1.37
N PRO A 191 -15.74 18.72 1.20
CA PRO A 191 -16.57 19.81 1.68
C PRO A 191 -17.92 19.84 0.96
N GLU A 192 -19.02 19.96 1.71
CA GLU A 192 -20.40 19.74 1.24
C GLU A 192 -20.80 20.65 0.06
N ASP A 193 -20.39 21.92 0.08
CA ASP A 193 -20.82 22.94 -0.90
C ASP A 193 -19.81 23.19 -2.04
N ALA A 194 -18.74 22.39 -2.14
CA ALA A 194 -17.66 22.69 -3.05
C ALA A 194 -17.78 21.96 -4.40
N ASP A 195 -17.35 22.61 -5.48
CA ASP A 195 -17.19 21.93 -6.77
C ASP A 195 -16.06 20.89 -6.69
N LYS A 196 -16.48 19.64 -6.48
CA LYS A 196 -15.61 18.47 -6.41
C LYS A 196 -14.67 18.36 -7.60
N THR A 197 -15.10 18.74 -8.81
CA THR A 197 -14.27 18.64 -10.01
C THR A 197 -13.09 19.60 -9.95
N SER A 198 -13.34 20.85 -9.54
CA SER A 198 -12.29 21.86 -9.39
C SER A 198 -11.30 21.48 -8.29
N LEU A 199 -11.79 21.00 -7.15
CA LEU A 199 -10.93 20.56 -6.04
C LEU A 199 -10.04 19.37 -6.46
N LEU A 200 -10.63 18.35 -7.13
CA LEU A 200 -9.87 17.18 -7.58
C LEU A 200 -8.85 17.52 -8.67
N ARG A 201 -9.09 18.57 -9.47
CA ARG A 201 -8.10 19.09 -10.43
C ARG A 201 -6.88 19.67 -9.72
N GLU A 202 -7.09 20.44 -8.64
CA GLU A 202 -5.98 20.98 -7.83
C GLU A 202 -5.23 19.86 -7.12
N TYR A 203 -5.96 18.92 -6.50
CA TYR A 203 -5.40 17.72 -5.88
C TYR A 203 -4.51 16.96 -6.86
N HIS A 204 -5.03 16.66 -8.06
CA HIS A 204 -4.29 16.00 -9.13
C HIS A 204 -3.01 16.76 -9.52
N LYS A 205 -3.06 18.09 -9.67
CA LYS A 205 -1.88 18.90 -10.01
C LYS A 205 -0.77 18.76 -8.96
N LYS A 206 -1.11 18.82 -7.67
CA LYS A 206 -0.12 18.67 -6.59
C LYS A 206 0.43 17.25 -6.51
N LEU A 207 -0.42 16.23 -6.67
CA LEU A 207 0.03 14.83 -6.73
C LEU A 207 1.00 14.58 -7.90
N LEU A 208 0.77 15.18 -9.06
CA LEU A 208 1.72 15.10 -10.17
C LEU A 208 3.08 15.72 -9.84
N SER A 209 3.11 16.78 -9.03
CA SER A 209 4.36 17.38 -8.55
C SER A 209 5.10 16.44 -7.59
N LEU A 210 4.40 15.88 -6.60
CA LEU A 210 4.97 14.92 -5.65
C LEU A 210 5.48 13.67 -6.36
N ARG A 211 4.70 13.16 -7.33
CA ARG A 211 5.11 12.02 -8.17
C ARG A 211 6.43 12.30 -8.90
N ARG A 212 6.60 13.49 -9.46
CA ARG A 212 7.86 13.86 -10.14
C ARG A 212 9.01 13.88 -9.14
N ASP A 213 8.82 14.45 -7.95
CA ASP A 213 9.85 14.47 -6.92
C ASP A 213 10.27 13.05 -6.52
N ILE A 214 9.31 12.19 -6.18
CA ILE A 214 9.57 10.78 -5.80
C ILE A 214 10.23 9.99 -6.93
N LEU A 215 9.88 10.26 -8.19
CA LEU A 215 10.51 9.59 -9.33
C LEU A 215 12.00 9.95 -9.49
N HIS A 216 12.38 11.21 -9.26
CA HIS A 216 13.77 11.66 -9.39
C HIS A 216 14.59 11.38 -8.12
N HIS A 217 13.92 11.37 -6.97
CA HIS A 217 14.50 11.13 -5.67
C HIS A 217 13.65 10.11 -4.93
N PRO A 218 13.83 8.80 -5.19
CA PRO A 218 13.03 7.76 -4.54
C PRO A 218 13.10 7.80 -3.01
N LEU A 219 12.06 7.27 -2.37
CA LEU A 219 12.09 7.02 -0.92
C LEU A 219 12.75 5.68 -0.67
N GLU A 220 13.88 5.68 0.05
CA GLU A 220 14.48 4.46 0.57
C GLU A 220 13.82 4.08 1.89
N LEU A 221 13.07 2.99 1.86
CA LEU A 221 12.38 2.44 3.02
C LEU A 221 13.14 1.21 3.52
N LYS A 222 13.88 1.35 4.63
CA LYS A 222 14.59 0.22 5.26
C LYS A 222 13.62 -0.56 6.13
N VAL A 223 13.48 -1.84 5.84
CA VAL A 223 12.66 -2.75 6.63
C VAL A 223 13.29 -2.90 8.01
N ASP A 224 12.51 -2.60 9.03
CA ASP A 224 12.90 -2.75 10.43
C ASP A 224 12.39 -4.08 10.99
N GLN A 225 11.16 -4.43 10.61
CA GLN A 225 10.46 -5.58 11.15
C GLN A 225 9.49 -6.17 10.14
N VAL A 226 9.25 -7.47 10.31
CA VAL A 226 8.21 -8.20 9.61
C VAL A 226 7.13 -8.58 10.60
N SER A 227 5.91 -8.11 10.36
CA SER A 227 4.76 -8.37 11.21
C SER A 227 3.86 -9.43 10.61
N ARG A 228 3.32 -10.29 11.47
CA ARG A 228 2.43 -11.40 11.13
C ARG A 228 1.17 -11.23 11.97
N MET A 229 0.10 -10.74 11.38
CA MET A 229 -1.10 -10.38 12.13
C MET A 229 -2.33 -10.29 11.24
N GLY A 230 -3.51 -10.23 11.85
CA GLY A 230 -4.75 -9.95 11.13
C GLY A 230 -4.70 -8.60 10.42
N THR A 231 -5.06 -8.57 9.13
CA THR A 231 -5.00 -7.35 8.30
C THR A 231 -5.92 -6.27 8.86
N TYR A 232 -7.09 -6.63 9.39
CA TYR A 232 -8.01 -5.65 9.96
C TYR A 232 -7.40 -4.95 11.18
N SER A 233 -6.84 -5.72 12.14
CA SER A 233 -6.17 -5.17 13.33
C SER A 233 -5.05 -4.20 12.94
N LEU A 234 -4.17 -4.58 12.01
CA LEU A 234 -3.10 -3.71 11.51
C LEU A 234 -3.61 -2.33 11.06
N LEU A 235 -4.83 -2.25 10.53
CA LEU A 235 -5.40 -1.05 9.93
C LEU A 235 -6.29 -0.24 10.89
N THR A 236 -6.68 -0.81 12.04
CA THR A 236 -7.61 -0.21 13.00
C THR A 236 -7.04 -0.04 14.39
N ASP A 237 -5.87 -0.62 14.68
CA ASP A 237 -5.10 -0.42 15.92
C ASP A 237 -4.45 0.97 15.94
#